data_AF-A0A7C5KHJ8-F1
#
_entry.id   AF-A0A7C5KHJ8-F1
#
_cell.length_a   1.000
_cell.length_b   1.000
_cell.length_c   1.000
_cell.angle_alpha   90.00
_cell.angle_beta   90.00
_cell.angle_gamma   90.00
#
_symmetry.space_group_name_H-M   'P 1'
#
loop_
_entity.id
_entity.type
_entity.pdbx_description
1 polymer ?
#
loop_
_entity_poly.entity_id
_entity_poly.type
_entity_poly.pdbx_seq_one_letter_code
_entity_poly.pdbx_strand_id
1 'polypeptide(L)'
;MDALTWIIVAAFYAPLHYLVPLLVTAFRSDDAQRRASLRRTAIDCTLSMSIGFGLVIWLARDNLQLAMAILFLSMLAPYLRLLLARRVSDPPTP
;
A
#
# COMPACT_ATOMS: atom_id res chain seq x y z
N MET A 1 14.22 18.45 9.15
CA MET A 1 13.88 17.02 9.37
C MET A 1 15.16 16.24 9.19
N ASP A 2 15.59 15.52 10.22
CA ASP A 2 16.88 14.82 10.22
C ASP A 2 16.81 13.50 9.43
N ALA A 3 17.94 13.07 8.88
CA ALA A 3 18.03 11.81 8.12
C ALA A 3 17.53 10.59 8.92
N LEU A 4 17.72 10.63 10.24
CA LEU A 4 17.21 9.61 11.17
C LEU A 4 15.68 9.50 11.12
N THR A 5 14.96 10.62 11.06
CA THR A 5 13.50 10.64 10.98
C THR A 5 13.00 9.94 9.73
N TRP A 6 13.63 10.20 8.57
CA TRP A 6 13.30 9.54 7.31
C TRP A 6 13.61 8.05 7.32
N ILE A 7 14.71 7.63 7.96
CA ILE A 7 15.03 6.21 8.13
C ILE A 7 13.96 5.51 8.98
N ILE A 8 13.55 6.11 10.10
CA ILE A 8 12.49 5.56 10.95
C ILE A 8 11.18 5.47 10.18
N VAL A 9 10.78 6.55 9.49
CA VAL A 9 9.56 6.54 8.67
C VAL A 9 9.63 5.45 7.60
N ALA A 10 10.74 5.32 6.85
CA ALA A 10 10.88 4.27 5.86
C ALA A 10 10.83 2.86 6.47
N ALA A 11 11.54 2.65 7.59
CA ALA A 11 11.64 1.36 8.27
C ALA A 11 10.31 0.89 8.88
N PHE A 12 9.43 1.80 9.30
CA PHE A 12 8.10 1.45 9.83
C PHE A 12 7.01 1.49 8.76
N TYR A 13 7.08 2.43 7.82
CA TYR A 13 6.09 2.58 6.77
C TYR A 13 6.15 1.43 5.77
N ALA A 14 7.35 1.00 5.35
CA ALA A 14 7.48 -0.08 4.38
C ALA A 14 6.82 -1.37 4.89
N PRO A 15 7.23 -1.96 6.04
CA PRO A 15 6.64 -3.20 6.51
C PRO A 15 5.13 -3.08 6.67
N LEU A 16 4.64 -1.96 7.23
CA LEU A 16 3.23 -1.76 7.48
C LEU A 16 2.39 -1.64 6.20
N HIS A 17 2.94 -1.03 5.14
CA HIS A 17 2.28 -0.91 3.83
C HIS A 17 2.23 -2.24 3.08
N TYR A 18 3.22 -3.11 3.29
CA TYR A 18 3.26 -4.45 2.70
C TYR A 18 2.46 -5.48 3.50
N LEU A 19 2.40 -5.36 4.83
CA LEU A 19 1.92 -6.41 5.73
C LEU A 19 0.47 -6.79 5.46
N VAL A 20 -0.45 -5.83 5.45
CA VAL A 20 -1.88 -6.12 5.28
C VAL A 20 -2.20 -6.68 3.88
N PRO A 21 -1.73 -6.08 2.78
CA PRO A 21 -2.00 -6.62 1.45
C PRO A 21 -1.41 -8.01 1.23
N LEU A 22 -0.17 -8.25 1.64
CA LEU A 22 0.45 -9.56 1.52
C LEU A 22 -0.27 -10.61 2.37
N LEU A 23 -0.70 -10.28 3.59
CA LEU A 23 -1.48 -11.20 4.42
C LEU A 23 -2.82 -11.54 3.76
N VAL A 24 -3.57 -10.54 3.30
CA VAL A 24 -4.87 -10.77 2.66
C VAL A 24 -4.72 -11.61 1.40
N THR A 25 -3.71 -11.32 0.57
CA THR A 25 -3.41 -12.12 -0.62
C THR A 25 -2.96 -13.53 -0.25
N ALA A 26 -2.16 -13.70 0.81
CA ALA A 26 -1.71 -15.01 1.27
C ALA A 26 -2.87 -15.87 1.76
N PHE A 27 -3.82 -15.29 2.49
CA PHE A 27 -5.00 -16.02 3.01
C PHE A 27 -6.06 -16.32 1.94
N ARG A 28 -6.17 -15.50 0.89
CA ARG A 28 -7.18 -15.68 -0.17
C ARG A 28 -6.72 -16.46 -1.40
N SER A 29 -5.42 -16.52 -1.66
CA SER A 29 -4.93 -17.15 -2.89
C SER A 29 -4.81 -18.67 -2.73
N ASP A 30 -5.30 -19.39 -3.73
CA ASP A 30 -5.17 -20.84 -3.86
C ASP A 30 -3.70 -21.26 -4.01
N ASP A 31 -3.29 -22.42 -3.49
CA ASP A 31 -1.87 -22.78 -3.32
C ASP A 31 -1.08 -22.79 -4.63
N ALA A 32 -1.73 -23.16 -5.74
CA ALA A 32 -1.14 -23.17 -7.07
C ALA A 32 -0.81 -21.75 -7.61
N GLN A 33 -1.54 -20.72 -7.19
CA GLN A 33 -1.38 -19.34 -7.67
C GLN A 33 -0.87 -18.36 -6.60
N ARG A 34 -0.80 -18.79 -5.33
CA ARG A 34 -0.39 -17.99 -4.18
C ARG A 34 0.91 -17.23 -4.43
N ARG A 35 1.93 -17.87 -5.00
CA ARG A 35 3.23 -17.22 -5.28
C ARG A 35 3.14 -16.11 -6.33
N ALA A 36 2.31 -16.29 -7.37
CA ALA A 36 2.10 -15.30 -8.42
C ALA A 36 1.26 -14.11 -7.93
N SER A 37 0.20 -14.39 -7.17
CA SER A 37 -0.65 -13.38 -6.54
C SER A 37 0.13 -12.54 -5.53
N LEU A 38 0.93 -13.17 -4.65
CA LEU A 38 1.80 -12.47 -3.71
C LEU A 38 2.80 -11.56 -4.43
N ARG A 39 3.40 -12.04 -5.53
CA ARG A 39 4.35 -11.22 -6.32
C ARG A 39 3.66 -10.02 -6.94
N ARG A 40 2.46 -10.18 -7.51
CA ARG A 40 1.66 -9.05 -8.03
C ARG A 40 1.31 -8.05 -6.94
N THR A 41 0.82 -8.53 -5.79
CA THR A 41 0.50 -7.67 -4.65
C THR A 41 1.74 -6.94 -4.13
N ALA A 42 2.89 -7.60 -4.06
CA ALA A 42 4.14 -6.96 -3.67
C ALA A 42 4.52 -5.85 -4.64
N ILE A 43 4.47 -6.10 -5.96
CA ILE A 43 4.76 -5.09 -6.99
C ILE A 43 3.80 -3.90 -6.88
N ASP A 44 2.50 -4.16 -6.73
CA ASP A 44 1.48 -3.11 -6.54
C ASP A 44 1.76 -2.27 -5.28
N CYS A 45 2.13 -2.91 -4.17
CA CYS A 45 2.50 -2.24 -2.93
C CYS A 45 3.77 -1.41 -3.10
N THR A 46 4.78 -1.92 -3.82
CA THR A 46 6.02 -1.19 -4.11
C THR A 46 5.77 0.03 -4.97
N LEU A 47 4.93 -0.07 -6.00
CA LEU A 47 4.53 1.06 -6.84
C LEU A 47 3.78 2.12 -6.03
N SER A 48 2.76 1.71 -5.29
CA SER A 48 2.00 2.60 -4.40
C SER A 48 2.88 3.28 -3.35
N MET A 49 3.77 2.52 -2.71
CA MET A 49 4.71 3.01 -1.72
C MET A 49 5.67 4.03 -2.34
N SER A 50 6.29 3.70 -3.48
CA SER A 50 7.27 4.58 -4.14
C SER A 50 6.65 5.90 -4.57
N ILE A 51 5.44 5.87 -5.12
CA ILE A 51 4.69 7.07 -5.50
C ILE A 51 4.35 7.91 -4.26
N GLY A 52 3.79 7.29 -3.23
CA GLY A 52 3.44 7.97 -1.98
C GLY A 52 4.66 8.58 -1.29
N PHE A 53 5.76 7.84 -1.22
CA PHE A 53 7.00 8.30 -0.58
C PHE A 53 7.66 9.44 -1.36
N GLY A 54 7.67 9.37 -2.69
CA GLY A 54 8.14 10.47 -3.54
C GLY A 54 7.33 11.75 -3.36
N LEU A 55 6.00 11.63 -3.29
CA LEU A 55 5.10 12.75 -3.00
C LEU A 55 5.37 13.36 -1.63
N VAL A 56 5.59 12.53 -0.61
CA VAL A 56 5.89 12.99 0.76
C VAL A 56 7.25 13.69 0.80
N ILE A 57 8.29 13.17 0.15
CA ILE A 57 9.60 13.84 0.08
C ILE A 57 9.48 15.21 -0.59
N TRP A 58 8.73 15.27 -1.69
CA TRP A 58 8.52 16.51 -2.42
C TRP A 58 7.73 17.53 -1.58
N LEU A 59 6.65 17.08 -0.93
CA LEU A 59 5.72 17.95 -0.21
C LEU A 59 6.15 18.29 1.22
N ALA A 60 6.97 17.45 1.86
CA ALA A 60 7.49 17.69 3.21
C ALA A 60 8.41 18.92 3.29
N ARG A 61 8.90 19.43 2.15
CA ARG A 61 9.65 20.68 2.10
C ARG A 61 8.78 21.92 2.34
N ASP A 62 7.51 21.87 1.92
CA ASP A 62 6.59 23.03 2.01
C ASP A 62 5.54 22.86 3.10
N ASN A 63 4.92 21.68 3.23
CA ASN A 63 3.79 21.46 4.13
C ASN A 63 3.79 20.05 4.74
N LEU A 64 4.42 19.95 5.91
CA LEU A 64 4.57 18.72 6.71
C LEU A 64 3.23 18.03 7.03
N GLN A 65 2.20 18.83 7.29
CA GLN A 65 0.85 18.35 7.62
C GLN A 65 0.14 17.71 6.42
N LEU A 66 0.35 18.27 5.23
CA LEU A 66 -0.19 17.74 3.98
C LEU A 66 0.54 16.45 3.57
N ALA A 67 1.85 16.39 3.80
CA ALA A 67 2.64 15.18 3.60
C ALA A 67 2.17 14.01 4.48
N MET A 68 1.89 14.27 5.77
CA MET A 68 1.29 13.29 6.69
C MET A 68 -0.11 12.83 6.22
N ALA A 69 -0.95 13.74 5.74
CA ALA A 69 -2.29 13.41 5.22
C ALA A 69 -2.22 12.51 3.98
N ILE A 70 -1.28 12.76 3.06
CA ILE A 70 -1.06 11.93 1.87
C ILE A 70 -0.52 10.55 2.25
N LEU A 71 0.38 10.48 3.23
CA LEU A 71 0.88 9.22 3.79
C LEU A 71 -0.27 8.38 4.34
N PHE A 72 -1.17 9.02 5.09
CA PHE A 72 -2.36 8.39 5.66
C PHE A 72 -3.35 7.93 4.58
N LEU A 73 -3.60 8.75 3.56
CA LEU A 73 -4.44 8.38 2.41
C LEU A 73 -3.85 7.23 1.58
N SER A 74 -2.53 7.25 1.37
CA SER A 74 -1.82 6.21 0.62
C SER A 74 -1.96 4.85 1.30
N MET A 75 -1.96 4.84 2.64
CA MET A 75 -2.21 3.64 3.43
C MET A 75 -3.64 3.09 3.25
N LEU A 76 -4.63 3.94 2.94
CA LEU A 76 -6.00 3.52 2.61
C LEU A 76 -6.13 2.96 1.18
N ALA A 77 -5.24 3.34 0.26
CA ALA A 77 -5.30 2.90 -1.14
C ALA A 77 -5.33 1.36 -1.32
N PRO A 78 -4.48 0.55 -0.63
CA PRO A 78 -4.57 -0.90 -0.74
C PRO A 78 -5.90 -1.45 -0.20
N TYR A 79 -6.47 -0.88 0.87
CA TYR A 79 -7.78 -1.29 1.40
C TYR A 79 -8.92 -1.00 0.42
N LEU A 80 -8.90 0.18 -0.21
CA LEU A 80 -9.87 0.55 -1.25
C LEU A 80 -9.77 -0.37 -2.47
N ARG A 81 -8.54 -0.69 -2.92
CA ARG A 81 -8.33 -1.67 -4.00
C ARG A 81 -8.92 -3.04 -3.65
N LEU A 82 -8.78 -3.47 -2.40
CA LEU A 82 -9.29 -4.75 -1.93
C LEU A 82 -10.82 -4.79 -1.81
N LEU A 83 -11.44 -3.66 -1.46
CA LEU A 83 -12.89 -3.46 -1.49
C LEU A 83 -13.44 -3.38 -2.92
N LEU A 84 -12.74 -2.69 -3.83
CA LEU A 84 -13.13 -2.62 -5.24
C LEU A 84 -13.02 -3.99 -5.93
N ALA A 85 -11.99 -4.77 -5.62
CA ALA A 85 -11.84 -6.13 -6.13
C ALA A 85 -13.00 -7.05 -5.70
N ARG A 86 -13.63 -6.81 -4.54
CA ARG A 86 -14.87 -7.51 -4.15
C ARG A 86 -16.04 -7.18 -5.08
N ARG A 87 -16.22 -5.92 -5.49
CA ARG A 87 -17.38 -5.52 -6.33
C ARG A 87 -17.35 -6.12 -7.74
N VAL A 88 -16.19 -6.44 -8.28
CA VAL A 88 -16.06 -7.08 -9.60
C VAL A 88 -16.38 -8.59 -9.53
N SER A 89 -16.38 -9.18 -8.33
CA SER A 89 -16.60 -10.62 -8.13
C SER A 89 -18.06 -11.00 -7.85
N ASP A 90 -18.98 -10.03 -7.77
CA ASP A 90 -20.42 -10.32 -7.70
C ASP A 90 -20.98 -10.43 -9.13
N PRO A 91 -21.34 -11.63 -9.62
CA PRO A 91 -22.16 -11.71 -10.82
C PRO A 91 -23.52 -11.06 -10.52
N PRO A 92 -24.11 -10.29 -11.46
CA PRO A 92 -25.51 -9.91 -11.33
C PRO A 92 -26.34 -11.19 -11.27
N THR A 93 -27.16 -11.30 -10.22
CA THR A 93 -28.20 -12.31 -10.10
C THR A 93 -29.39 -11.89 -10.98
N PRO A 94 -29.72 -12.69 -12.00
CA PRO A 94 -31.11 -12.88 -12.41
C PRO A 94 -31.63 -14.27 -12.00
#